data_AF-A0A651E9I0-F1
#
_entry.id   AF-A0A651E9I0-F1
#
_cell.length_a   1.000
_cell.length_b   1.000
_cell.length_c   1.000
_cell.angle_alpha   90.00
_cell.angle_beta   90.00
_cell.angle_gamma   90.00
#
_symmetry.space_group_name_H-M   'P 1'
#
loop_
_entity.id
_entity.type
_entity.pdbx_description
1 polymer ?
#
loop_
_entity_poly.entity_id
_entity_poly.type
_entity_poly.pdbx_seq_one_letter_code
_entity_poly.pdbx_strand_id
1 'polypeptide(L)'
;MPDARTGGDARASDAASRLADDILEALDLERALALDGAFEALGDLAAARDRQVESLLALGLGAARRLGPRLDAIREAAARNMALMQAALDGAAAGRRRVREIATARESLTGYDAAGAPRIHAAPAAGRRA
;
A
#
# COMPACT_ATOMS: atom_id res chain seq x y z
N MET A 1 26.95 12.81 -43.92
CA MET A 1 26.80 13.52 -42.63
C MET A 1 25.87 12.70 -41.76
N PRO A 2 26.39 11.86 -40.84
CA PRO A 2 25.55 11.10 -39.92
C PRO A 2 24.97 12.06 -38.89
N ASP A 3 23.65 12.00 -38.71
CA ASP A 3 22.84 12.92 -37.92
C ASP A 3 23.11 12.70 -36.41
N ALA A 4 23.55 13.74 -35.70
CA ALA A 4 23.89 13.66 -34.27
C ALA A 4 22.66 13.40 -33.37
N ARG A 5 21.45 13.51 -33.91
CA ARG A 5 20.18 13.34 -33.19
C ARG A 5 19.88 11.88 -32.84
N THR A 6 20.33 10.92 -33.64
CA THR A 6 19.99 9.50 -33.44
C THR A 6 20.63 8.88 -32.19
N GLY A 7 21.78 9.42 -31.74
CA GLY A 7 22.46 8.93 -30.55
C GLY A 7 21.86 9.42 -29.22
N GLY A 8 21.21 10.60 -29.23
CA GLY A 8 20.54 11.15 -28.04
C GLY A 8 19.28 10.36 -27.66
N ASP A 9 18.47 10.02 -28.66
CA ASP A 9 17.21 9.29 -28.46
C ASP A 9 17.44 7.85 -27.97
N ALA A 10 18.54 7.21 -28.39
CA ALA A 10 18.90 5.85 -27.95
C ALA A 10 19.25 5.83 -26.45
N ARG A 11 20.09 6.76 -25.99
CA ARG A 11 20.48 6.86 -24.57
C ARG A 11 19.31 7.20 -23.65
N ALA A 12 18.43 8.10 -24.11
CA ALA A 12 17.21 8.44 -23.37
C ALA A 12 16.27 7.21 -23.28
N SER A 13 16.13 6.44 -24.35
CA SER A 13 15.35 5.20 -24.37
C SER A 13 15.90 4.13 -23.42
N ASP A 14 17.22 3.97 -23.36
CA ASP A 14 17.87 3.01 -22.45
C ASP A 14 17.71 3.43 -20.99
N ALA A 15 17.86 4.73 -20.69
CA ALA A 15 17.64 5.27 -19.35
C ALA A 15 16.19 5.08 -18.90
N ALA A 16 15.23 5.32 -19.79
CA ALA A 16 13.82 5.13 -19.51
C ALA A 16 13.46 3.65 -19.30
N SER A 17 14.12 2.75 -20.03
CA SER A 17 13.92 1.30 -19.87
C SER A 17 14.43 0.81 -18.51
N ARG A 18 15.61 1.27 -18.10
CA ARG A 18 16.15 0.99 -16.76
C ARG A 18 15.23 1.51 -15.66
N LEU A 19 14.77 2.76 -15.75
CA LEU A 19 13.83 3.32 -14.77
C LEU A 19 12.53 2.51 -14.69
N ALA A 20 11.99 2.06 -15.82
CA ALA A 20 10.79 1.24 -15.83
C ALA A 20 11.02 -0.14 -15.18
N ASP A 21 12.19 -0.75 -15.42
CA ASP A 21 12.58 -2.01 -14.79
C ASP A 21 12.77 -1.82 -13.27
N ASP A 22 13.40 -0.72 -12.84
CA ASP A 22 13.58 -0.38 -11.41
C ASP A 22 12.22 -0.15 -10.71
N ILE A 23 11.25 0.47 -11.38
CA ILE A 23 9.89 0.67 -10.85
C ILE A 23 9.18 -0.69 -10.67
N LEU A 24 9.33 -1.60 -11.63
CA LEU A 24 8.77 -2.95 -11.53
C LEU A 24 9.36 -3.71 -10.35
N GLU A 25 10.67 -3.64 -10.15
CA GLU A 25 11.34 -4.25 -9.01
C GLU A 25 10.85 -3.64 -7.68
N ALA A 26 10.71 -2.31 -7.61
CA ALA A 26 10.14 -1.64 -6.44
C ALA A 26 8.71 -2.12 -6.13
N LEU A 27 7.86 -2.31 -7.15
CA LEU A 27 6.50 -2.84 -6.97
C LEU A 27 6.50 -4.29 -6.50
N ASP A 28 7.42 -5.13 -6.97
CA ASP A 28 7.55 -6.50 -6.49
C ASP A 28 8.03 -6.54 -5.02
N LEU A 29 8.94 -5.65 -4.64
CA LEU A 29 9.37 -5.50 -3.26
C LEU A 29 8.24 -4.98 -2.36
N GLU A 30 7.44 -4.02 -2.83
CA GLU A 30 6.24 -3.56 -2.12
C GLU A 30 5.29 -4.72 -1.85
N ARG A 31 5.07 -5.59 -2.83
CA ARG A 31 4.23 -6.77 -2.66
C ARG A 31 4.79 -7.70 -1.60
N ALA A 32 6.09 -7.95 -1.61
CA ALA A 32 6.74 -8.81 -0.62
C ALA A 32 6.59 -8.25 0.80
N LEU A 33 6.86 -6.95 0.98
CA LEU A 33 6.71 -6.27 2.27
C LEU A 33 5.25 -6.24 2.75
N ALA A 34 4.30 -6.05 1.84
CA ALA A 34 2.87 -6.10 2.14
C ALA A 34 2.44 -7.46 2.69
N LEU A 35 2.93 -8.54 2.08
CA LEU A 35 2.65 -9.91 2.49
C LEU A 35 3.33 -10.27 3.82
N ASP A 36 4.51 -9.70 4.09
CA ASP A 36 5.25 -9.87 5.35
C ASP A 36 4.69 -8.99 6.49
N GLY A 37 3.81 -8.03 6.18
CA GLY A 37 3.26 -7.08 7.15
C GLY A 37 4.25 -5.99 7.59
N ALA A 38 5.34 -5.80 6.85
CA ALA A 38 6.38 -4.81 7.11
C ALA A 38 5.97 -3.40 6.65
N PHE A 39 4.87 -2.88 7.19
CA PHE A 39 4.25 -1.64 6.71
C PHE A 39 5.10 -0.37 6.90
N GLU A 40 6.01 -0.37 7.87
CA GLU A 40 6.93 0.76 8.07
C GLU A 40 7.88 0.92 6.87
N ALA A 41 8.44 -0.18 6.36
CA ALA A 41 9.34 -0.18 5.22
C ALA A 41 8.66 0.21 3.89
N LEU A 42 7.33 0.05 3.80
CA LEU A 42 6.56 0.46 2.62
C LEU A 42 6.55 1.98 2.42
N GLY A 43 6.60 2.76 3.51
CA GLY A 43 6.59 4.22 3.41
C GLY A 43 7.80 4.77 2.67
N ASP A 44 8.99 4.28 3.04
CA ASP A 44 10.26 4.68 2.42
C ASP A 44 10.33 4.22 0.96
N LEU A 45 9.84 3.00 0.69
CA LEU A 45 9.82 2.42 -0.66
C LEU A 45 8.88 3.18 -1.60
N ALA A 46 7.69 3.56 -1.11
CA ALA A 46 6.74 4.36 -1.88
C ALA A 46 7.34 5.71 -2.29
N ALA A 47 8.03 6.40 -1.38
CA ALA A 47 8.69 7.67 -1.67
C ALA A 47 9.82 7.51 -2.71
N ALA A 48 10.56 6.39 -2.68
CA ALA A 48 11.58 6.09 -3.68
C ALA A 48 10.97 5.83 -5.06
N ARG A 49 9.92 5.00 -5.12
CA ARG A 49 9.17 4.70 -6.34
C ARG A 49 8.58 5.96 -6.97
N ASP A 50 7.99 6.85 -6.17
CA ASP A 50 7.39 8.09 -6.68
C ASP A 50 8.45 8.98 -7.36
N ARG A 51 9.67 9.06 -6.81
CA ARG A 51 10.79 9.77 -7.48
C ARG A 51 11.20 9.12 -8.81
N GLN A 52 11.15 7.79 -8.91
CA GLN A 52 11.45 7.08 -10.16
C GLN A 52 10.37 7.33 -11.21
N VAL A 53 9.09 7.34 -10.81
CA VAL A 53 7.97 7.68 -11.70
C VAL A 53 8.10 9.11 -12.21
N GLU A 54 8.38 10.09 -11.34
CA GLU A 54 8.62 11.47 -11.75
C GLU A 54 9.81 11.58 -12.71
N SER A 55 10.89 10.85 -12.44
CA SER A 55 12.07 10.79 -13.33
C SER A 55 11.71 10.20 -14.69
N LEU A 56 10.86 9.17 -14.73
CA LEU A 56 10.38 8.55 -15.97
C LEU A 56 9.51 9.51 -16.78
N LEU A 57 8.64 10.27 -16.11
CA LEU A 57 7.78 11.29 -16.74
C LEU A 57 8.62 12.44 -17.33
N ALA A 58 9.69 12.84 -16.65
CA ALA A 58 10.59 13.90 -17.09
C ALA A 58 11.37 13.56 -18.39
N LEU A 59 11.52 12.27 -18.73
CA LEU A 59 12.17 11.84 -19.98
C LEU A 59 11.30 12.07 -21.24
N GLY A 60 10.02 12.42 -21.07
CA GLY A 60 9.14 12.88 -22.14
C GLY A 60 8.58 11.79 -23.06
N LEU A 61 7.68 12.21 -23.97
CA LEU A 61 6.85 11.34 -24.81
C LEU A 61 7.63 10.50 -25.83
N GLY A 62 8.87 10.89 -26.18
CA GLY A 62 9.71 10.17 -27.14
C GLY A 62 10.16 8.79 -26.64
N ALA A 63 10.42 8.66 -25.33
CA ALA A 63 10.74 7.38 -24.70
C ALA A 63 9.50 6.50 -24.49
N ALA A 64 8.33 7.12 -24.25
CA ALA A 64 7.08 6.43 -23.90
C ALA A 64 6.59 5.42 -24.95
N ARG A 65 6.80 5.69 -26.25
CA ARG A 65 6.34 4.78 -27.33
C ARG A 65 7.00 3.40 -27.29
N ARG A 66 8.27 3.32 -26.85
CA ARG A 66 9.01 2.06 -26.73
C ARG A 66 8.79 1.36 -25.38
N LEU A 67 8.20 2.08 -24.43
CA LEU A 67 7.91 1.57 -23.09
C LEU A 67 6.51 0.97 -22.93
N GLY A 68 5.66 1.00 -23.95
CA GLY A 68 4.26 0.54 -23.87
C GLY A 68 4.06 -0.74 -23.06
N PRO A 69 4.73 -1.86 -23.42
CA PRO A 69 4.60 -3.12 -22.66
C PRO A 69 5.03 -3.01 -21.20
N ARG A 70 6.08 -2.22 -20.90
CA ARG A 70 6.54 -2.00 -19.52
C ARG A 70 5.59 -1.13 -18.72
N LEU A 71 5.02 -0.10 -19.34
CA LEU A 71 4.01 0.76 -18.69
C LEU A 71 2.74 -0.04 -18.38
N ASP A 72 2.32 -0.94 -19.27
CA ASP A 72 1.22 -1.86 -19.00
C ASP A 72 1.57 -2.80 -17.82
N ALA A 73 2.78 -3.36 -17.79
CA ALA A 73 3.24 -4.19 -16.68
C ALA A 73 3.27 -3.42 -15.34
N ILE A 74 3.76 -2.17 -15.34
CA ILE A 74 3.76 -1.29 -14.16
C ILE A 74 2.34 -1.04 -13.68
N ARG A 75 1.42 -0.73 -14.60
CA ARG A 75 0.00 -0.51 -14.28
C ARG A 75 -0.63 -1.76 -13.64
N GLU A 76 -0.39 -2.94 -14.21
CA GLU A 76 -0.89 -4.19 -13.67
C GLU A 76 -0.31 -4.52 -12.29
N ALA A 77 1.01 -4.33 -12.11
CA ALA A 77 1.67 -4.54 -10.83
C ALA A 77 1.14 -3.61 -9.75
N ALA A 78 1.00 -2.32 -10.06
CA ALA A 78 0.42 -1.33 -9.15
C ALA A 78 -1.03 -1.68 -8.78
N ALA A 79 -1.85 -2.10 -9.76
CA ALA A 79 -3.24 -2.50 -9.51
C ALA A 79 -3.33 -3.72 -8.58
N ARG A 80 -2.46 -4.73 -8.75
CA ARG A 80 -2.39 -5.89 -7.85
C ARG A 80 -2.02 -5.48 -6.43
N ASN A 81 -1.01 -4.63 -6.28
CA ASN A 81 -0.57 -4.15 -4.96
C ASN A 81 -1.65 -3.32 -4.28
N MET A 82 -2.34 -2.45 -5.01
CA MET A 82 -3.46 -1.66 -4.47
C MET A 82 -4.60 -2.57 -3.96
N ALA A 83 -4.96 -3.60 -4.72
CA ALA A 83 -5.97 -4.57 -4.30
C ALA A 83 -5.54 -5.33 -3.03
N LEU A 84 -4.26 -5.71 -2.94
CA LEU A 84 -3.69 -6.36 -1.75
C LEU A 84 -3.75 -5.45 -0.52
N MET A 85 -3.33 -4.19 -0.66
CA MET A 85 -3.38 -3.20 0.43
C MET A 85 -4.80 -2.96 0.91
N GLN A 86 -5.75 -2.84 -0.02
CA GLN A 86 -7.15 -2.66 0.32
C GLN A 86 -7.68 -3.85 1.12
N ALA A 87 -7.40 -5.08 0.68
CA ALA A 87 -7.80 -6.28 1.40
C ALA A 87 -7.18 -6.36 2.81
N ALA A 88 -5.90 -5.95 2.95
CA ALA A 88 -5.23 -5.89 4.25
C ALA A 88 -5.89 -4.89 5.21
N LEU A 89 -6.25 -3.70 4.71
CA LEU A 89 -6.95 -2.67 5.48
C LEU A 89 -8.34 -3.13 5.93
N ASP A 90 -9.08 -3.78 5.04
CA ASP A 90 -10.42 -4.31 5.34
C ASP A 90 -10.34 -5.42 6.40
N GLY A 91 -9.36 -6.31 6.28
CA GLY A 91 -9.06 -7.35 7.26
C GLY A 91 -8.71 -6.75 8.64
N ALA A 92 -7.83 -5.74 8.67
CA ALA A 92 -7.47 -5.05 9.91
C ALA A 92 -8.69 -4.36 10.57
N ALA A 93 -9.55 -3.72 9.76
CA ALA A 93 -10.77 -3.12 10.26
C ALA A 93 -11.75 -4.16 10.84
N ALA A 94 -11.90 -5.31 10.19
CA ALA A 94 -12.71 -6.43 10.68
C ALA A 94 -12.15 -7.00 11.98
N GLY A 95 -10.83 -7.21 12.06
CA GLY A 95 -10.17 -7.67 13.28
C GLY A 95 -10.39 -6.70 14.45
N ARG A 96 -10.24 -5.40 14.23
CA ARG A 96 -10.53 -4.37 15.25
C ARG A 96 -11.98 -4.41 15.73
N ARG A 97 -12.95 -4.57 14.81
CA ARG A 97 -14.37 -4.74 15.18
C ARG A 97 -14.56 -5.97 16.06
N ARG A 98 -13.95 -7.10 15.68
CA ARG A 98 -14.07 -8.35 16.45
C ARG A 98 -13.48 -8.24 17.85
N VAL A 99 -12.32 -7.59 18.00
CA VAL A 99 -11.71 -7.35 19.32
C VAL A 99 -12.63 -6.48 20.19
N ARG A 100 -13.26 -5.44 19.62
CA ARG A 100 -14.22 -4.61 20.35
C ARG A 100 -15.46 -5.40 20.78
N GLU A 101 -16.02 -6.21 19.88
CA GLU A 101 -17.15 -7.09 20.23
C GLU A 101 -16.82 -8.04 21.38
N ILE A 102 -15.62 -8.63 21.37
CA ILE A 102 -15.14 -9.50 22.45
C ILE A 102 -14.99 -8.71 23.76
N ALA A 103 -14.44 -7.50 23.71
CA ALA A 103 -14.32 -6.64 24.89
C ALA A 103 -15.69 -6.29 25.48
N THR A 104 -16.64 -5.86 24.64
CA THR A 104 -18.02 -5.60 25.06
C THR A 104 -18.71 -6.85 25.59
N ALA A 105 -18.53 -8.01 24.94
CA ALA A 105 -19.08 -9.27 25.43
C ALA A 105 -18.52 -9.65 26.81
N ARG A 106 -17.20 -9.47 27.03
CA ARG A 106 -16.56 -9.65 28.34
C ARG A 106 -17.09 -8.70 29.40
N GLU A 107 -17.40 -7.46 29.04
CA GLU A 107 -18.02 -6.47 29.94
C GLU A 107 -19.50 -6.78 30.22
N SER A 108 -20.21 -7.39 29.27
CA SER A 108 -21.61 -7.80 29.43
C SER A 108 -21.81 -9.16 30.10
N LEU A 109 -20.77 -10.00 30.11
CA LEU A 109 -20.77 -11.27 30.82
C LEU A 109 -20.76 -10.96 32.32
N THR A 110 -21.92 -11.14 32.93
CA THR A 110 -22.20 -10.97 34.34
C THR A 110 -21.30 -11.91 35.13
N GLY A 111 -20.16 -11.40 35.59
CA GLY A 111 -19.28 -12.14 36.49
C GLY A 111 -19.89 -12.13 37.88
N TYR A 112 -19.90 -13.28 38.55
CA TYR A 112 -20.11 -13.29 39.99
C TYR A 112 -18.79 -12.94 40.68
N ASP A 113 -18.83 -12.19 41.78
CA ASP A 113 -17.65 -12.00 42.62
C ASP A 113 -17.27 -13.30 43.35
N ALA A 114 -16.17 -13.29 44.12
CA ALA A 114 -15.74 -14.46 44.89
C ALA A 114 -16.76 -14.91 45.95
N ALA A 115 -17.79 -14.09 46.24
CA ALA A 115 -18.91 -14.41 47.13
C ALA A 115 -20.16 -14.89 46.37
N GLY A 116 -20.11 -15.01 45.04
CA GLY A 116 -21.24 -15.46 44.23
C GLY A 116 -22.28 -14.37 43.92
N ALA A 117 -21.96 -13.09 44.14
CA ALA A 117 -22.88 -11.98 43.85
C ALA A 117 -22.66 -11.41 42.44
N PRO A 118 -23.73 -11.10 41.67
CA PRO A 118 -23.61 -10.60 40.31
C PRO A 118 -22.92 -9.23 40.30
N ARG A 119 -21.81 -9.10 39.58
CA ARG A 119 -21.17 -7.82 39.31
C ARG A 119 -22.03 -7.02 38.33
N ILE A 120 -22.56 -5.91 38.81
CA ILE A 120 -23.30 -4.96 37.99
C ILE A 120 -22.28 -4.05 37.30
N HIS A 121 -22.05 -4.26 36.01
CA HIS A 121 -21.33 -3.31 35.18
C HIS A 121 -22.28 -2.15 34.81
N ALA A 122 -22.10 -0.98 35.41
CA ALA A 122 -22.84 0.21 35.04
C ALA A 122 -22.43 0.63 33.61
N ALA A 123 -23.39 0.68 32.68
CA ALA A 123 -23.16 1.11 31.31
C ALA A 123 -22.59 2.55 31.28
N PRO A 124 -21.60 2.85 30.42
CA PRO A 124 -21.07 4.21 30.32
C PRO A 124 -22.15 5.16 29.80
N ALA A 125 -22.36 6.26 30.51
CA ALA A 125 -23.35 7.27 30.18
C ALA A 125 -23.13 7.80 28.76
N ALA A 126 -24.14 7.67 27.91
CA ALA A 126 -24.16 8.30 26.59
C ALA A 126 -23.99 9.81 26.74
N GLY A 127 -22.81 10.32 26.37
CA GLY A 127 -22.51 11.74 26.35
C GLY A 127 -23.46 12.46 25.39
N ARG A 128 -24.40 13.23 25.94
CA ARG A 128 -25.19 14.23 25.21
C ARG A 128 -24.23 15.27 24.64
N ARG A 129 -24.10 15.31 23.31
CA ARG A 129 -23.57 16.47 22.60
C ARG A 129 -24.65 17.57 22.64
N ALA A 130 -24.30 18.71 23.22
CA ALA A 130 -24.97 19.99 23.06
C ALA A 130 -24.19 20.82 22.04
#